data_AF-A0A9D7CUL8-F1
#
_entry.id   AF-A0A9D7CUL8-F1
#
_cell.length_a   1.000
_cell.length_b   1.000
_cell.length_c   1.000
_cell.angle_alpha   90.00
_cell.angle_beta   90.00
_cell.angle_gamma   90.00
#
_symmetry.space_group_name_H-M   'P 1'
#
loop_
_entity.id
_entity.type
_entity.pdbx_description
1 polymer ?
#
loop_
_entity_poly.entity_id
_entity_poly.type
_entity_poly.pdbx_seq_one_letter_code
_entity_poly.pdbx_strand_id
1 'polypeptide(L)'
;MRRFGERRIDILTQIEGISFSEAWPQRIQASFGDAVRCSVISLADLIVNKRAAGRPQALADVSVLERNQQAGAALDAWYTEWADRPRRRL
;
A
#
# COMPACT_ATOMS: atom_id res chain seq x y z
N MET A 1 -20.80 18.48 19.98
CA MET A 1 -20.88 18.40 18.51
C MET A 1 -19.46 18.54 17.93
N ARG A 2 -18.79 17.45 17.53
CA ARG A 2 -17.47 17.53 16.89
C ARG A 2 -17.67 18.02 15.45
N ARG A 3 -17.27 19.25 15.15
CA ARG A 3 -17.14 19.71 13.76
C ARG A 3 -15.94 18.98 13.16
N PHE A 4 -16.20 18.10 12.19
CA PHE A 4 -15.14 17.67 11.29
C PHE A 4 -14.84 18.87 10.39
N GLY A 5 -13.57 19.27 10.28
CA GLY A 5 -13.15 20.35 9.38
C GLY A 5 -13.54 20.04 7.93
N GLU A 6 -13.50 21.06 7.07
CA GLU A 6 -13.73 20.92 5.64
C GLU A 6 -12.86 19.79 5.06
N ARG A 7 -13.50 18.83 4.40
CA ARG A 7 -12.81 17.69 3.78
C ARG A 7 -12.63 18.03 2.31
N ARG A 8 -11.39 18.30 1.90
CA ARG A 8 -11.03 18.49 0.50
C ARG A 8 -10.96 17.15 -0.21
N ILE A 9 -11.58 17.05 -1.38
CA ILE A 9 -11.47 15.90 -2.27
C ILE A 9 -10.95 16.43 -3.60
N ASP A 10 -9.78 15.96 -4.01
CA ASP A 10 -9.22 16.26 -5.32
C ASP A 10 -9.57 15.11 -6.28
N ILE A 11 -10.18 15.44 -7.42
CA ILE A 11 -10.51 14.48 -8.48
C ILE A 11 -9.49 14.67 -9.59
N LEU A 12 -8.69 13.64 -9.85
CA LEU A 12 -7.68 13.62 -10.88
C LEU A 12 -8.08 12.62 -11.97
N THR A 13 -7.91 13.00 -13.23
CA THR A 13 -8.17 12.12 -14.38
C THR A 13 -6.94 11.27 -14.74
N GLN A 14 -5.76 11.65 -14.25
CA GLN A 14 -4.48 11.00 -14.50
C GLN A 14 -3.57 11.17 -13.28
N ILE A 15 -2.61 10.27 -13.13
CA ILE A 15 -1.56 10.32 -12.12
C ILE A 15 -0.22 10.02 -12.79
N GLU A 16 0.89 10.50 -12.22
CA GLU A 16 2.22 10.32 -12.79
C GLU A 16 2.72 8.88 -12.61
N GLY A 17 3.50 8.40 -13.58
CA GLY A 17 4.25 7.14 -13.46
C GLY A 17 3.46 5.86 -13.76
N ILE A 18 2.12 5.90 -13.82
CA ILE A 18 1.30 4.74 -14.18
C ILE A 18 -0.02 5.13 -14.85
N SER A 19 -0.42 4.42 -15.89
CA SER A 19 -1.73 4.60 -16.52
C SER A 19 -2.83 3.85 -15.78
N PHE A 20 -4.09 4.27 -15.97
CA PHE A 20 -5.24 3.57 -15.41
C PHE A 20 -5.34 2.11 -15.89
N SER A 21 -5.07 1.85 -17.16
CA SER A 21 -5.11 0.49 -17.74
C SER A 21 -4.07 -0.44 -17.13
N GLU A 22 -2.92 0.08 -16.70
CA GLU A 22 -1.88 -0.70 -16.00
C GLU A 22 -2.25 -0.95 -14.53
N ALA A 23 -2.75 0.08 -13.85
CA ALA A 23 -3.07 0.01 -12.42
C ALA A 23 -4.35 -0.78 -12.11
N TRP A 24 -5.37 -0.67 -12.96
CA TRP A 24 -6.71 -1.20 -12.68
C TRP A 24 -6.77 -2.73 -12.47
N PRO A 25 -6.04 -3.55 -13.26
CA PRO A 25 -5.98 -4.99 -13.03
C PRO A 25 -5.31 -5.38 -11.70
N GLN A 26 -4.34 -4.57 -11.22
CA GLN A 26 -3.56 -4.82 -10.00
C GLN A 26 -4.17 -4.19 -8.75
N ARG A 27 -5.30 -3.49 -8.87
CA ARG A 27 -5.96 -2.81 -7.76
C ARG A 27 -6.30 -3.76 -6.62
N ILE A 28 -6.29 -3.26 -5.40
CA ILE A 28 -6.68 -3.99 -4.19
C ILE A 28 -8.01 -3.43 -3.63
N GLN A 29 -8.79 -4.29 -3.00
CA GLN A 29 -9.97 -3.87 -2.23
C GLN A 29 -9.56 -3.53 -0.81
N ALA A 30 -9.54 -2.23 -0.48
CA ALA A 30 -9.25 -1.75 0.86
C ALA A 30 -10.54 -1.46 1.64
N SER A 31 -10.52 -1.69 2.95
CA SER A 31 -11.64 -1.38 3.85
C SER A 31 -11.38 -0.07 4.58
N PHE A 32 -12.38 0.80 4.59
CA PHE A 32 -12.35 2.08 5.29
C PHE A 32 -13.48 2.07 6.33
N GLY A 33 -13.13 1.74 7.58
CA GLY A 33 -14.11 1.37 8.60
C GLY A 33 -14.84 0.08 8.26
N ASP A 34 -16.00 -0.14 8.88
CA ASP A 34 -16.67 -1.43 8.82
C ASP A 34 -17.48 -1.66 7.53
N ALA A 35 -17.93 -0.56 6.88
CA ALA A 35 -18.93 -0.64 5.81
C ALA A 35 -18.42 -0.25 4.42
N VAL A 36 -17.29 0.47 4.32
CA VAL A 36 -16.84 1.03 3.03
C VAL A 36 -15.70 0.20 2.45
N ARG A 37 -15.90 -0.29 1.23
CA ARG A 37 -14.87 -0.94 0.43
C ARG A 37 -14.55 -0.07 -0.77
N CYS A 38 -13.27 0.24 -0.96
CA CYS A 38 -12.80 1.04 -2.07
C CYS A 38 -11.71 0.30 -2.83
N SER A 39 -11.72 0.47 -4.16
CA SER A 39 -10.59 0.08 -4.99
C SER A 39 -9.48 1.10 -4.81
N VAL A 40 -8.27 0.63 -4.49
CA VAL A 40 -7.05 1.45 -4.46
C VAL A 40 -5.97 0.77 -5.29
N ILE A 41 -5.00 1.53 -5.82
CA ILE A 41 -3.88 0.97 -6.58
C ILE A 41 -3.03 0.07 -5.67
N SER A 42 -2.29 -0.88 -6.28
CA SER A 42 -1.42 -1.79 -5.53
C SER A 42 -0.31 -1.03 -4.79
N LEU A 43 0.32 -1.67 -3.80
CA LEU A 43 1.48 -1.09 -3.12
C LEU A 43 2.63 -0.79 -4.10
N ALA A 44 2.87 -1.69 -5.06
CA ALA A 44 3.91 -1.52 -6.06
C ALA A 44 3.63 -0.28 -6.94
N ASP A 45 2.39 -0.17 -7.43
CA ASP A 45 1.96 0.96 -8.27
C ASP A 45 1.98 2.28 -7.49
N LEU A 46 1.63 2.25 -6.21
CA LEU A 46 1.69 3.42 -5.33
C LEU A 46 3.12 3.94 -5.17
N ILE A 47 4.10 3.03 -5.03
CA ILE A 47 5.52 3.40 -4.95
C ILE A 47 5.98 4.02 -6.27
N VAL A 48 5.61 3.44 -7.42
CA VAL A 48 5.91 4.00 -8.75
C VAL A 48 5.32 5.41 -8.89
N ASN A 49 4.04 5.59 -8.56
CA ASN A 49 3.39 6.89 -8.63
C ASN A 49 4.06 7.93 -7.71
N LYS A 50 4.32 7.60 -6.44
CA LYS A 50 4.94 8.54 -5.50
C LYS A 50 6.36 8.94 -5.92
N ARG A 51 7.13 8.02 -6.51
CA ARG A 51 8.44 8.34 -7.10
C ARG A 51 8.30 9.30 -8.27
N ALA A 52 7.40 9.02 -9.20
CA ALA A 52 7.16 9.86 -10.37
C ALA A 52 6.64 11.26 -10.00
N ALA A 53 5.79 11.37 -8.98
CA ALA A 53 5.27 12.66 -8.50
C ALA A 53 6.35 13.56 -7.89
N GLY A 54 7.47 12.99 -7.40
CA GLY A 54 8.70 13.72 -7.03
C GLY A 54 8.62 14.72 -5.87
N ARG A 55 7.45 14.94 -5.26
CA ARG A 55 7.29 15.86 -4.12
C ARG A 55 8.10 15.36 -2.91
N PRO A 56 8.73 16.25 -2.12
CA PRO A 56 9.57 15.83 -0.97
C PRO A 56 8.87 14.86 -0.03
N GLN A 57 7.59 15.12 0.28
CA GLN A 57 6.79 14.23 1.12
C GLN A 57 6.51 12.88 0.44
N ALA A 58 6.26 12.86 -0.87
CA ALA A 58 6.02 11.62 -1.60
C ALA A 58 7.26 10.71 -1.59
N LEU A 59 8.46 11.28 -1.71
CA LEU A 59 9.73 10.55 -1.63
C LEU A 59 10.00 10.02 -0.21
N ALA A 60 9.64 10.80 0.83
CA ALA A 60 9.71 10.34 2.22
C ALA A 60 8.75 9.16 2.45
N ASP A 61 7.52 9.23 1.93
CA ASP A 61 6.54 8.15 2.01
C ASP A 61 7.05 6.88 1.32
N VAL A 62 7.69 6.98 0.15
CA VAL A 62 8.29 5.83 -0.56
C VAL A 62 9.25 5.08 0.35
N SER A 63 10.16 5.81 1.02
CA SER A 63 11.12 5.22 1.96
C SER A 63 10.43 4.44 3.09
N VAL A 64 9.28 4.93 3.58
CA VAL A 64 8.50 4.25 4.62
C VAL A 64 7.82 3.00 4.06
N LEU A 65 7.20 3.11 2.89
CA LEU A 65 6.49 2.01 2.23
C LEU A 65 7.42 0.83 1.91
N GLU A 66 8.62 1.10 1.38
CA GLU A 66 9.60 0.06 1.05
C GLU A 66 10.09 -0.69 2.30
N ARG A 67 10.35 0.03 3.39
CA ARG A 67 10.71 -0.62 4.67
C ARG A 67 9.60 -1.52 5.18
N ASN A 68 8.35 -1.07 5.12
CA ASN A 68 7.21 -1.88 5.56
C ASN A 68 7.02 -3.13 4.68
N GLN A 69 7.22 -3.00 3.37
CA GLN A 69 7.16 -4.13 2.44
C GLN A 69 8.23 -5.19 2.76
N GLN A 70 9.45 -4.74 3.03
CA GLN A 70 10.58 -5.63 3.39
C GLN A 70 10.33 -6.32 4.74
N ALA A 71 9.83 -5.59 5.73
CA ALA A 71 9.48 -6.16 7.03
C ALA A 71 8.38 -7.23 6.91
N GLY A 72 7.34 -6.98 6.10
CA GLY A 72 6.28 -7.95 5.81
C GLY A 72 6.84 -9.22 5.15
N ALA A 73 7.63 -9.05 4.09
CA ALA A 73 8.26 -10.17 3.39
C ALA A 73 9.18 -10.99 4.31
N ALA A 74 9.91 -10.34 5.22
CA ALA A 74 10.75 -11.02 6.21
C ALA A 74 9.93 -11.83 7.21
N LEU A 75 8.78 -11.30 7.67
CA LEU A 75 7.87 -12.03 8.56
C LEU A 75 7.25 -13.25 7.88
N ASP A 76 6.83 -13.11 6.62
CA ASP A 76 6.26 -14.21 5.83
C ASP A 76 7.30 -15.32 5.61
N ALA A 77 8.53 -14.94 5.28
CA ALA A 77 9.65 -15.87 5.12
C ALA A 77 9.97 -16.58 6.45
N TRP A 78 10.05 -15.83 7.55
CA TRP A 78 10.30 -16.38 8.88
C TRP A 78 9.20 -17.36 9.31
N TYR A 79 7.93 -17.05 9.05
CA TYR A 79 6.82 -17.94 9.37
C TYR A 79 6.86 -19.22 8.54
N THR A 80 7.15 -19.11 7.23
CA THR A 80 7.27 -20.26 6.33
C THR A 80 8.39 -21.19 6.79
N GLU A 81 9.57 -20.65 7.09
CA GLU A 81 10.69 -21.43 7.62
C GLU A 81 10.35 -22.08 8.97
N TRP A 82 9.68 -21.35 9.86
CA TRP A 82 9.30 -21.86 11.17
C TRP A 82 8.25 -22.98 11.09
N ALA A 83 7.25 -22.84 10.22
CA ALA A 83 6.17 -23.81 10.06
C ALA A 83 6.66 -25.18 9.55
N ASP A 84 7.70 -25.18 8.71
CA ASP A 84 8.31 -26.38 8.14
C ASP A 84 9.34 -27.07 9.07
N ARG A 85 9.68 -26.46 10.22
CA ARG A 85 10.60 -27.11 11.16
C ARG A 85 9.94 -28.33 11.81
N PRO A 86 10.58 -29.52 11.76
CA PRO A 86 10.08 -30.69 12.47
C PRO A 86 10.04 -30.35 13.95
N ARG A 87 8.85 -30.42 14.56
CA ARG A 87 8.68 -30.26 16.00
C ARG A 87 9.49 -31.37 16.68
N ARG A 88 10.70 -31.04 17.15
CA ARG A 88 11.53 -31.97 17.90
C ARG A 88 10.70 -32.45 19.08
N ARG A 89 10.31 -33.73 19.04
CA ARG A 89 9.69 -34.42 20.15
C ARG A 89 10.76 -34.50 21.23
N LEU A 90 10.50 -33.88 22.39
CA LEU A 90 11.34 -33.97 23.57
C LEU A 90 11.59 -35.45 23.93
#